data_AF-A0A0Q0XQV1-F1
#
_entry.id   AF-A0A0Q0XQV1-F1
#
_cell.length_a   1.000
_cell.length_b   1.000
_cell.length_c   1.000
_cell.angle_alpha   90.00
_cell.angle_beta   90.00
_cell.angle_gamma   90.00
#
_symmetry.space_group_name_H-M   'P 1'
#
loop_
_entity.id
_entity.type
_entity.pdbx_description
1 polymer ?
#
loop_
_entity_poly.entity_id
_entity_poly.type
_entity_poly.pdbx_seq_one_letter_code
_entity_poly.pdbx_strand_id
1 'polypeptide(L)'
;MIYGGLGIEEPLNFKGIGTAGFLGWATFYAAGGKKAGFVSGLATNLTGIGWGIIIVLIWTLIGGYSNYLGALVGVGIGAAGMCLQAHTRALAFIPGAFIGCSTFFALGATITPTVILTTVLGLIIGLSLGWISEAWGGKIATQLGA
;
A
#
# COMPACT_ATOMS: atom_id res chain seq x y z
N MET A 1 22.52 0.57 5.45
CA MET A 1 23.27 1.83 5.55
C MET A 1 22.56 2.71 6.59
N ILE A 2 23.10 2.67 7.81
CA ILE A 2 23.20 3.73 8.82
C ILE A 2 22.01 4.70 8.98
N TYR A 3 21.06 4.35 9.86
CA TYR A 3 20.41 5.29 10.80
C TYR A 3 20.25 4.52 12.12
N GLY A 4 21.33 4.53 12.90
CA GLY A 4 21.40 3.83 14.17
C GLY A 4 21.00 4.72 15.35
N GLY A 5 20.71 4.06 16.47
CA GLY A 5 21.39 4.39 17.73
C GLY A 5 20.79 5.45 18.64
N LEU A 6 19.74 6.16 18.25
CA LEU A 6 19.03 7.09 19.14
C LEU A 6 17.53 6.81 19.01
N GLY A 7 16.89 6.46 20.12
CA GLY A 7 15.48 6.08 20.23
C GLY A 7 14.48 7.22 19.97
N ILE A 8 14.73 8.01 18.94
CA ILE A 8 13.82 8.98 18.34
C ILE A 8 13.51 8.42 16.96
N GLU A 9 12.39 7.70 16.85
CA GLU A 9 11.84 7.37 15.53
C GLU A 9 11.64 8.68 14.77
N GLU A 10 12.24 8.83 13.58
CA GLU A 10 11.89 9.97 12.74
C GLU A 10 10.38 9.90 12.46
N PRO A 11 9.61 10.97 12.73
CA PRO A 11 8.15 10.91 12.67
C PRO A 11 7.62 10.62 11.25
N LEU A 12 8.45 10.78 10.22
CA LEU A 12 8.08 10.54 8.83
C LEU A 12 9.29 10.20 7.94
N ASN A 13 9.30 9.00 7.36
CA ASN A 13 10.36 8.56 6.46
C ASN A 13 10.08 8.97 5.01
N PHE A 14 10.70 10.05 4.54
CA PHE A 14 10.52 10.56 3.17
C PHE A 14 10.91 9.57 2.08
N LYS A 15 11.93 8.73 2.32
CA LYS A 15 12.29 7.65 1.38
C LYS A 15 11.17 6.64 1.26
N GLY A 16 10.53 6.30 2.38
CA GLY A 16 9.37 5.42 2.42
C GLY A 16 8.15 5.99 1.71
N ILE A 17 7.90 7.29 1.87
CA ILE A 17 6.87 8.01 1.11
C ILE A 17 7.12 7.92 -0.40
N GLY A 18 8.36 8.07 -0.84
CA GLY A 18 8.70 7.94 -2.27
C GLY A 18 8.31 6.58 -2.85
N THR A 19 8.70 5.49 -2.16
CA THR A 19 8.34 4.12 -2.58
C THR A 19 6.83 3.90 -2.54
N ALA A 20 6.18 4.19 -1.40
CA ALA A 20 4.73 4.03 -1.25
C ALA A 20 3.93 4.91 -2.22
N GLY A 21 4.41 6.12 -2.51
CA GLY A 21 3.84 7.04 -3.49
C GLY A 21 3.91 6.48 -4.90
N PHE A 22 5.02 5.89 -5.31
CA PHE A 22 5.11 5.25 -6.61
C PHE A 22 4.15 4.07 -6.75
N LEU A 23 4.05 3.22 -5.72
CA LEU A 23 3.10 2.10 -5.70
C LEU A 23 1.64 2.59 -5.71
N GLY A 24 1.33 3.66 -4.99
CA GLY A 24 0.01 4.30 -5.00
C GLY A 24 -0.35 4.87 -6.37
N TRP A 25 0.60 5.51 -7.04
CA TRP A 25 0.42 6.00 -8.41
C TRP A 25 0.19 4.86 -9.40
N ALA A 26 1.00 3.79 -9.32
CA ALA A 26 0.78 2.60 -10.13
C ALA A 26 -0.60 1.98 -9.89
N THR A 27 -1.05 1.94 -8.64
CA THR A 27 -2.40 1.47 -8.27
C THR A 27 -3.48 2.29 -8.97
N PHE A 28 -3.37 3.62 -8.98
CA PHE A 28 -4.37 4.51 -9.59
C PHE A 28 -4.65 4.14 -11.05
N TYR A 29 -3.60 4.02 -11.86
CA TYR A 29 -3.74 3.70 -13.28
C TYR A 29 -4.14 2.24 -13.50
N ALA A 30 -3.60 1.31 -12.70
CA ALA A 30 -3.96 -0.10 -12.80
C ALA A 30 -5.44 -0.36 -12.44
N ALA A 31 -6.02 0.44 -11.55
CA ALA A 31 -7.44 0.40 -11.19
C ALA A 31 -8.36 1.14 -12.20
N GLY A 32 -7.82 1.60 -13.34
CA GLY A 32 -8.60 2.21 -14.43
C GLY A 32 -8.65 3.74 -14.41
N GLY A 33 -7.87 4.40 -13.54
CA GLY A 33 -7.79 5.86 -13.47
C GLY A 33 -9.12 6.54 -13.10
N LYS A 34 -9.23 7.85 -13.37
CA LYS A 34 -10.43 8.65 -13.04
C LYS A 34 -10.83 8.53 -11.55
N LYS A 35 -12.10 8.83 -11.25
CA LYS A 35 -12.68 8.64 -9.91
C LYS A 35 -12.67 7.18 -9.47
N ALA A 36 -12.89 6.26 -10.39
CA ALA A 36 -13.00 4.83 -10.09
C ALA A 36 -11.68 4.25 -9.58
N GLY A 37 -10.57 4.57 -10.26
CA GLY A 37 -9.23 4.13 -9.89
C GLY A 37 -8.74 4.73 -8.57
N PHE A 38 -9.12 5.98 -8.27
CA PHE A 38 -8.82 6.55 -6.96
C PHE A 38 -9.62 5.91 -5.83
N VAL A 39 -10.93 5.76 -5.97
CA VAL A 39 -11.79 5.18 -4.93
C VAL A 39 -11.44 3.71 -4.70
N SER A 40 -11.33 2.93 -5.78
CA SER A 40 -10.97 1.52 -5.68
C SER A 40 -9.55 1.37 -5.15
N GLY A 41 -8.58 2.11 -5.72
CA GLY A 41 -7.19 2.07 -5.30
C GLY A 41 -7.01 2.45 -3.83
N LEU A 42 -7.68 3.50 -3.34
CA LEU A 42 -7.65 3.89 -1.94
C LEU A 42 -8.22 2.78 -1.04
N ALA A 43 -9.41 2.28 -1.36
CA ALA A 43 -10.06 1.25 -0.56
C ALA A 43 -9.24 -0.05 -0.52
N THR A 44 -8.73 -0.50 -1.66
CA THR A 44 -7.92 -1.73 -1.74
C THR A 44 -6.55 -1.55 -1.09
N ASN A 45 -5.88 -0.41 -1.27
CA ASN A 45 -4.57 -0.18 -0.65
C ASN A 45 -4.67 -0.16 0.87
N LEU A 46 -5.64 0.57 1.43
CA LEU A 46 -5.82 0.66 2.89
C LEU A 46 -6.18 -0.68 3.51
N THR A 47 -7.07 -1.45 2.87
CA THR A 47 -7.42 -2.80 3.34
C THR A 47 -6.24 -3.76 3.21
N GLY A 48 -5.41 -3.61 2.16
CA GLY A 48 -4.14 -4.31 1.98
C GLY A 48 -3.17 -4.10 3.13
N ILE A 49 -3.00 -2.86 3.62
CA ILE A 49 -2.19 -2.57 4.82
C ILE A 49 -2.76 -3.32 6.03
N GLY A 50 -4.09 -3.32 6.19
CA GLY A 50 -4.78 -4.09 7.24
C GLY A 50 -4.46 -5.58 7.19
N TRP A 51 -4.48 -6.20 6.01
CA TRP A 51 -4.05 -7.58 5.83
C TRP A 51 -2.56 -7.79 6.12
N GLY A 52 -1.69 -6.84 5.75
CA GLY A 52 -0.28 -6.86 6.13
C GLY A 52 -0.07 -6.91 7.64
N ILE A 53 -0.86 -6.13 8.39
CA ILE A 53 -0.86 -6.16 9.86
C ILE A 53 -1.33 -7.53 10.37
N ILE A 54 -2.43 -8.07 9.83
CA ILE A 54 -2.93 -9.42 10.20
C ILE A 54 -1.87 -10.50 9.95
N ILE A 55 -1.17 -10.44 8.81
CA ILE A 55 -0.09 -11.37 8.46
C ILE A 55 1.03 -11.32 9.50
N VAL A 56 1.44 -10.12 9.91
CA VAL A 56 2.49 -9.92 10.92
C VAL A 56 2.03 -10.36 12.31
N LEU A 57 0.76 -10.17 12.66
CA LEU A 57 0.19 -10.69 13.90
C LEU A 57 0.22 -12.22 13.93
N ILE A 58 -0.20 -12.88 12.85
CA ILE A 58 -0.11 -14.34 12.71
C ILE A 58 1.34 -14.81 12.81
N TRP A 59 2.26 -14.13 12.12
CA TRP A 59 3.69 -14.43 12.19
C TRP A 59 4.23 -14.34 13.62
N THR A 60 3.83 -13.28 14.34
CA THR A 60 4.23 -13.07 15.74
C THR A 60 3.69 -14.17 16.65
N LEU A 61 2.45 -14.62 16.45
CA LEU A 61 1.83 -15.69 17.22
C LEU A 61 2.48 -17.06 16.97
N ILE A 62 2.91 -17.34 15.74
CA ILE A 62 3.55 -18.61 15.35
C ILE A 62 5.08 -18.50 15.52
N GLY A 63 5.53 -18.08 16.69
CA GLY A 63 6.95 -18.13 17.07
C GLY A 63 7.80 -16.90 16.69
N GLY A 64 7.18 -15.78 16.34
CA GLY A 64 7.89 -14.51 16.16
C GLY A 64 8.62 -14.37 14.81
N TYR A 65 9.29 -13.21 14.64
CA TYR A 65 9.95 -12.81 13.38
C TYR A 65 11.11 -13.71 12.95
N SER A 66 11.55 -14.65 13.78
CA SER A 66 12.56 -15.66 13.41
C SER A 66 11.95 -16.90 12.73
N ASN A 67 10.63 -17.11 12.86
CA ASN A 67 9.96 -18.28 12.30
C ASN A 67 9.30 -17.97 10.95
N TYR A 68 10.03 -18.19 9.86
CA TYR A 68 9.52 -17.93 8.51
C TYR A 68 8.32 -18.81 8.12
N LEU A 69 8.09 -19.94 8.79
CA LEU A 69 6.87 -20.74 8.57
C LEU A 69 5.63 -19.97 9.04
N GLY A 70 5.73 -19.23 10.15
CA GLY A 70 4.67 -18.34 10.63
C GLY A 70 4.36 -17.23 9.62
N ALA A 71 5.38 -16.66 8.98
CA ALA A 71 5.21 -15.67 7.92
C ALA A 71 4.49 -16.27 6.70
N LEU A 72 4.88 -17.49 6.28
CA LEU A 72 4.26 -18.21 5.16
C LEU A 72 2.78 -18.47 5.42
N VAL A 73 2.44 -18.99 6.60
CA VAL A 73 1.05 -19.25 7.01
C VAL A 73 0.26 -17.94 7.05
N GLY A 74 0.83 -16.89 7.64
CA GLY A 74 0.23 -15.56 7.67
C GLY A 74 -0.09 -15.07 6.26
N VAL A 75 0.87 -15.08 5.34
CA VAL A 75 0.69 -14.67 3.94
C VAL A 75 -0.37 -15.50 3.24
N GLY A 76 -0.41 -16.83 3.46
CA GLY A 76 -1.44 -17.69 2.88
C GLY A 76 -2.85 -17.30 3.33
N ILE A 77 -3.04 -17.07 4.63
CA ILE A 77 -4.32 -16.62 5.19
C ILE A 77 -4.67 -15.21 4.70
N GLY A 78 -3.71 -14.28 4.73
CA GLY A 78 -3.91 -12.91 4.30
C GLY A 78 -4.26 -12.80 2.81
N ALA A 79 -3.57 -13.55 1.96
CA ALA A 79 -3.88 -13.62 0.53
C ALA A 79 -5.29 -14.18 0.26
N ALA A 80 -5.69 -15.25 0.98
CA ALA A 80 -7.06 -15.75 0.90
C ALA A 80 -8.07 -14.69 1.32
N GLY A 81 -7.80 -13.96 2.41
CA GLY A 81 -8.60 -12.84 2.89
C GLY A 81 -8.74 -11.70 1.87
N MET A 82 -7.64 -11.31 1.21
CA MET A 82 -7.64 -10.31 0.14
C MET A 82 -8.51 -10.73 -1.06
N CYS A 83 -8.53 -12.02 -1.41
CA CYS A 83 -9.40 -12.53 -2.46
C CYS A 83 -10.87 -12.57 -2.02
N LEU A 84 -11.15 -12.94 -0.77
CA LEU A 84 -12.52 -12.98 -0.24
C LEU A 84 -13.14 -11.58 -0.12
N GLN A 85 -12.38 -10.57 0.32
CA GLN A 85 -12.90 -9.21 0.46
C GLN A 85 -13.28 -8.56 -0.88
N ALA A 86 -12.72 -9.06 -1.99
CA ALA A 86 -12.95 -8.54 -3.33
C ALA A 86 -14.37 -8.76 -3.85
N HIS A 87 -15.22 -9.45 -3.09
CA HIS A 87 -16.64 -9.55 -3.39
C HIS A 87 -17.39 -8.21 -3.23
N THR A 88 -16.80 -7.22 -2.55
CA THR A 88 -17.37 -5.87 -2.45
C THR A 88 -16.87 -4.97 -3.59
N ARG A 89 -17.77 -4.13 -4.14
CA ARG A 89 -17.49 -3.35 -5.36
C ARG A 89 -16.24 -2.47 -5.28
N ALA A 90 -15.99 -1.84 -4.12
CA ALA A 90 -14.82 -0.97 -3.93
C ALA A 90 -13.51 -1.75 -3.79
N LEU A 91 -13.56 -3.00 -3.32
CA LEU A 91 -12.38 -3.85 -3.08
C LEU A 91 -12.15 -4.88 -4.20
N ALA A 92 -12.97 -4.84 -5.26
CA ALA A 92 -12.90 -5.80 -6.37
C ALA A 92 -11.55 -5.79 -7.10
N PHE A 93 -10.79 -4.70 -7.02
CA PHE A 93 -9.42 -4.63 -7.53
C PHE A 93 -8.43 -5.33 -6.58
N ILE A 94 -8.44 -6.67 -6.61
CA ILE A 94 -7.56 -7.55 -5.83
C ILE A 94 -6.10 -7.07 -5.83
N PRO A 95 -5.47 -6.69 -6.97
CA PRO A 95 -4.07 -6.27 -6.98
C PRO A 95 -3.78 -5.09 -6.05
N GLY A 96 -4.73 -4.18 -5.83
CA GLY A 96 -4.53 -3.07 -4.91
C GLY A 96 -4.38 -3.50 -3.45
N ALA A 97 -5.05 -4.57 -3.02
CA ALA A 97 -4.85 -5.12 -1.67
C ALA A 97 -3.44 -5.70 -1.51
N PHE A 98 -2.95 -6.42 -2.53
CA PHE A 98 -1.58 -6.91 -2.55
C PHE A 98 -0.55 -5.76 -2.61
N ILE A 99 -0.83 -4.68 -3.34
CA ILE A 99 0.05 -3.50 -3.40
C ILE A 99 0.11 -2.82 -2.03
N GLY A 100 -1.03 -2.58 -1.38
CA GLY A 100 -1.05 -1.99 -0.03
C GLY A 100 -0.30 -2.84 1.00
N CYS A 101 -0.52 -4.16 0.98
CA CYS A 101 0.17 -5.11 1.86
C CYS A 101 1.68 -5.16 1.62
N SER A 102 2.09 -5.27 0.35
CA SER A 102 3.51 -5.32 -0.01
C SER A 102 4.23 -4.00 0.25
N THR A 103 3.52 -2.86 0.17
CA THR A 103 4.07 -1.56 0.57
C THR A 103 4.40 -1.53 2.06
N PHE A 104 3.49 -2.03 2.92
CA PHE A 104 3.75 -2.16 4.35
C PHE A 104 4.96 -3.08 4.63
N PHE A 105 5.09 -4.19 3.90
CA PHE A 105 6.25 -5.08 4.02
C PHE A 105 7.55 -4.41 3.57
N ALA A 106 7.53 -3.69 2.46
CA ALA A 106 8.68 -2.96 1.93
C ALA A 106 9.20 -1.88 2.91
N LEU A 107 8.32 -1.36 3.76
CA LEU A 107 8.65 -0.36 4.79
C LEU A 107 9.04 -0.97 6.14
N GLY A 108 9.15 -2.30 6.22
CA GLY A 108 9.74 -3.00 7.36
C GLY A 108 8.84 -4.04 8.02
N ALA A 109 7.57 -4.15 7.62
CA ALA A 109 6.59 -5.07 8.21
C ALA A 109 6.45 -4.95 9.74
N THR A 110 6.77 -3.79 10.31
CA THR A 110 6.67 -3.53 11.76
C THR A 110 5.39 -2.79 12.07
N ILE A 111 4.63 -3.25 13.07
CA ILE A 111 3.38 -2.61 13.52
C ILE A 111 3.73 -1.41 14.42
N THR A 112 4.32 -0.37 13.85
CA THR A 112 4.57 0.92 14.52
C THR A 112 3.78 2.05 13.87
N PRO A 113 3.41 3.11 14.62
CA PRO A 113 2.72 4.27 14.06
C PRO A 113 3.48 4.88 12.89
N THR A 114 4.81 4.97 12.99
CA THR A 114 5.69 5.54 11.96
C THR A 114 5.62 4.79 10.63
N VAL A 115 5.71 3.46 10.65
CA VAL A 115 5.64 2.64 9.42
C VAL A 115 4.25 2.69 8.81
N ILE A 116 3.20 2.54 9.62
CA ILE A 116 1.81 2.58 9.15
C ILE A 116 1.49 3.95 8.55
N LEU A 117 1.85 5.04 9.23
CA LEU A 117 1.59 6.40 8.77
C LEU A 117 2.37 6.70 7.48
N THR A 118 3.64 6.31 7.40
CA THR A 118 4.45 6.46 6.17
C THR A 118 3.82 5.70 5.00
N THR A 119 3.34 4.47 5.24
CA THR A 119 2.69 3.62 4.23
C THR A 119 1.39 4.26 3.73
N VAL A 120 0.51 4.65 4.65
CA VAL A 120 -0.80 5.24 4.37
C VAL A 120 -0.64 6.57 3.62
N LEU A 121 0.18 7.49 4.16
CA LEU A 121 0.39 8.80 3.55
C LEU A 121 1.04 8.67 2.18
N GLY A 122 2.05 7.81 2.04
CA GLY A 122 2.69 7.58 0.76
C GLY A 122 1.70 7.08 -0.30
N LEU A 123 0.89 6.07 0.01
CA LEU A 123 -0.10 5.53 -0.93
C LEU A 123 -1.17 6.58 -1.29
N ILE A 124 -1.65 7.37 -0.33
CA ILE A 124 -2.62 8.45 -0.58
C ILE A 124 -2.00 9.54 -1.47
N ILE A 125 -0.77 9.96 -1.18
CA ILE A 125 -0.05 10.94 -2.01
C ILE A 125 0.12 10.39 -3.43
N GLY A 126 0.52 9.13 -3.57
CA GLY A 126 0.65 8.45 -4.87
C GLY A 126 -0.63 8.44 -5.69
N LEU A 127 -1.75 8.03 -5.07
CA LEU A 127 -3.07 8.04 -5.71
C LEU A 127 -3.49 9.47 -6.12
N SER A 128 -3.19 10.46 -5.27
CA SER A 128 -3.52 11.86 -5.52
C SER A 128 -2.71 12.44 -6.68
N LEU A 129 -1.41 12.14 -6.72
CA LEU A 129 -0.54 12.50 -7.84
C LEU A 129 -0.97 11.80 -9.13
N GLY A 130 -1.39 10.54 -9.06
CA GLY A 130 -1.99 9.82 -10.17
C GLY A 130 -3.18 10.56 -10.77
N TRP A 131 -4.14 10.94 -9.93
CA TRP A 131 -5.29 11.74 -10.35
C TRP A 131 -4.87 13.07 -10.99
N ILE A 132 -3.99 13.83 -10.32
CA ILE A 132 -3.52 15.13 -10.83
C ILE A 132 -2.84 14.95 -12.19
N SER A 133 -2.00 13.92 -12.34
CA SER A 133 -1.29 13.62 -13.59
C SER A 133 -2.24 13.32 -14.74
N GLU A 134 -3.32 12.59 -14.49
CA GLU A 134 -4.33 12.29 -15.50
C GLU A 134 -5.11 13.55 -15.91
N ALA A 135 -5.47 14.39 -14.93
CA ALA A 135 -6.18 15.63 -15.18
C ALA A 135 -5.35 16.64 -15.98
N TRP A 136 -4.05 16.72 -15.71
CA TRP A 136 -3.12 17.58 -16.46
C TRP A 136 -2.79 17.01 -17.84
N GLY A 137 -2.56 15.70 -17.93
CA GLY A 137 -2.30 15.02 -19.20
C GLY A 137 -3.46 15.19 -20.19
N GLY A 138 -4.71 15.08 -19.74
CA GLY A 138 -5.88 15.33 -20.59
C GLY A 138 -5.96 16.76 -21.13
N LYS A 139 -5.56 17.76 -20.34
CA LYS A 139 -5.53 19.17 -20.77
C LYS A 139 -4.45 19.40 -21.84
N ILE A 140 -3.27 18.83 -21.65
CA ILE A 140 -2.16 18.95 -22.61
C ILE A 140 -2.53 18.24 -23.92
N ALA A 141 -3.10 17.03 -23.86
CA ALA A 141 -3.55 16.30 -25.05
C ALA A 141 -4.55 17.13 -25.87
N THR A 142 -5.54 17.73 -25.18
CA THR A 142 -6.53 18.61 -25.82
C THR A 142 -5.87 19.82 -26.51
N GLN A 143 -4.84 20.43 -25.89
CA GLN A 143 -4.10 21.55 -26.48
C GLN A 143 -3.23 21.14 -27.67
N LEU A 144 -2.78 19.89 -27.71
CA LEU A 144 -1.98 19.32 -28.80
C LEU A 144 -2.83 18.76 -29.95
N GLY A 145 -4.16 18.80 -29.84
CA GLY A 145 -5.07 18.26 -30.85
C GLY A 145 -5.03 16.73 -30.95
N ALA A 146 -4.62 16.05 -29.88
CA ALA A 146 -4.55 14.59 -29.78
C ALA A 146 -5.76 14.00 -29.02
#